data_AF-A0A0L0BKE4-F1
#
_entry.id   AF-A0A0L0BKE4-F1
#
_cell.length_a   1.000
_cell.length_b   1.000
_cell.length_c   1.000
_cell.angle_alpha   90.00
_cell.angle_beta   90.00
_cell.angle_gamma   90.00
#
_symmetry.space_group_name_H-M   'P 1'
#
loop_
_entity.id
_entity.type
_entity.pdbx_description
1 polymer ?
#
loop_
_entity_poly.entity_id
_entity_poly.type
_entity_poly.pdbx_seq_one_letter_code
_entity_poly.pdbx_strand_id
1 'polypeptide(L)'
;MPVRGRVGVRGVIDRITVAPATALPSFTARARIEGGGVQQSIRIIWMGRRRVPGVEAGVELRFEGMVSRVEGVPTVYNPRYEIIGRPEEN
;
A
#
# COMPACT_ATOMS: atom_id res chain seq x y z
N MET A 1 2.60 -12.53 8.26
CA MET A 1 1.82 -11.33 8.64
C MET A 1 0.78 -11.70 9.69
N PRO A 2 0.59 -10.92 10.76
CA PRO A 2 -0.49 -11.15 11.71
C PRO A 2 -1.87 -10.95 11.05
N VAL A 3 -2.90 -11.61 11.57
CA VAL A 3 -4.29 -11.52 11.06
C VAL A 3 -4.86 -10.12 11.25
N ARG A 4 -4.51 -9.48 12.37
CA ARG A 4 -4.72 -8.07 12.70
C ARG A 4 -3.59 -7.60 13.61
N GLY A 5 -3.14 -6.35 13.45
CA GLY A 5 -2.10 -5.78 14.30
C GLY A 5 -1.43 -4.56 13.70
N ARG A 6 -0.59 -3.89 14.48
CA ARG A 6 0.28 -2.81 13.97
C ARG A 6 1.41 -3.43 13.16
N VAL A 7 1.65 -2.90 11.96
CA VAL A 7 2.75 -3.31 11.09
C VAL A 7 3.52 -2.07 10.66
N GLY A 8 4.84 -2.23 10.55
CA GLY A 8 5.73 -1.29 9.87
C GLY A 8 6.59 -2.07 8.90
N VAL A 9 6.27 -1.95 7.61
CA VAL A 9 6.88 -2.79 6.57
C VAL A 9 7.31 -1.92 5.39
N ARG A 10 8.30 -2.41 4.64
CA ARG A 10 8.75 -1.79 3.40
C ARG A 10 8.29 -2.64 2.23
N GLY A 11 7.89 -1.99 1.14
CA GLY A 11 7.48 -2.68 -0.06
C GLY A 11 7.44 -1.79 -1.29
N VAL A 12 7.49 -2.44 -2.44
CA VAL A 12 7.44 -1.78 -3.75
C VAL A 12 6.02 -1.80 -4.26
N ILE A 13 5.50 -0.65 -4.70
CA ILE A 13 4.17 -0.57 -5.28
C ILE A 13 4.17 -1.24 -6.67
N ASP A 14 3.37 -2.28 -6.86
CA ASP A 14 3.26 -2.95 -8.17
C ASP A 14 2.04 -2.47 -8.97
N ARG A 15 0.98 -2.02 -8.28
CA ARG A 15 -0.27 -1.62 -8.92
C ARG A 15 -0.97 -0.51 -8.16
N ILE A 16 -1.57 0.41 -8.90
CA ILE A 16 -2.43 1.47 -8.38
C ILE A 16 -3.81 1.37 -9.01
N THR A 17 -4.84 1.53 -8.19
CA THR A 17 -6.24 1.57 -8.57
C THR A 17 -6.88 2.79 -7.91
N VAL A 18 -7.40 3.71 -8.71
CA VAL A 18 -8.14 4.88 -8.23
C VAL A 18 -9.62 4.65 -8.43
N ALA A 19 -10.44 5.00 -7.44
CA ALA A 19 -11.88 4.89 -7.57
C ALA A 19 -12.41 5.74 -8.73
N PRO A 20 -13.47 5.27 -9.44
CA PRO A 20 -14.09 6.02 -10.51
C PRO A 20 -14.67 7.35 -9.99
N ALA A 21 -14.84 8.32 -10.88
CA ALA A 21 -15.29 9.68 -10.51
C ALA A 21 -16.65 9.69 -9.81
N THR A 22 -17.52 8.72 -10.11
CA THR A 22 -18.87 8.54 -9.57
C THR A 22 -18.92 7.89 -8.17
N ALA A 23 -17.80 7.35 -7.68
CA ALA A 23 -17.72 6.72 -6.37
C ALA A 23 -17.04 7.64 -5.34
N LEU A 24 -17.13 7.27 -4.06
CA LEU A 24 -16.36 7.91 -3.01
C LEU A 24 -14.86 7.86 -3.37
N PRO A 25 -14.15 9.00 -3.29
CA PRO A 25 -12.75 9.06 -3.70
C PRO A 25 -11.91 8.12 -2.84
N SER A 26 -11.22 7.19 -3.48
CA SER A 26 -10.21 6.35 -2.83
C SER A 26 -9.06 6.06 -3.77
N PHE A 27 -7.88 5.97 -3.19
CA PHE A 27 -6.65 5.60 -3.87
C PHE A 27 -6.16 4.30 -3.24
N THR A 28 -6.13 3.24 -4.03
CA THR A 28 -5.69 1.92 -3.59
C THR A 28 -4.36 1.60 -4.25
N ALA A 29 -3.34 1.28 -3.46
CA ALA A 29 -2.09 0.72 -3.96
C ALA A 29 -1.94 -0.72 -3.51
N ARG A 30 -1.35 -1.55 -4.36
CA ARG A 30 -0.86 -2.88 -4.00
C ARG A 30 0.65 -2.77 -3.86
N ALA A 31 1.15 -3.10 -2.68
CA ALA A 31 2.57 -3.17 -2.41
C ALA A 31 3.01 -4.63 -2.30
N ARG A 32 4.19 -4.92 -2.82
CA ARG A 32 4.88 -6.20 -2.65
C ARG A 32 5.88 -6.06 -1.53
N ILE A 33 5.75 -6.90 -0.51
CA ILE A 33 6.56 -6.88 0.71
C ILE A 33 7.21 -8.24 0.91
N GLU A 34 8.33 -8.28 1.61
CA GLU A 34 8.91 -9.53 2.09
C GLU A 34 8.51 -9.74 3.56
N GLY A 35 7.82 -10.84 3.83
CA GLY A 35 7.31 -11.15 5.16
C GLY A 35 7.59 -12.59 5.54
N GLY A 36 8.46 -12.81 6.53
CA GLY A 36 8.82 -14.15 6.99
C GLY A 36 9.52 -14.98 5.91
N GLY A 37 10.38 -14.34 5.10
CA GLY A 37 11.15 -15.00 4.03
C GLY A 37 10.36 -15.31 2.75
N VAL A 38 9.10 -14.91 2.66
CA VAL A 38 8.26 -15.10 1.47
C VAL A 38 7.72 -13.77 0.98
N GLN A 39 7.68 -13.61 -0.34
CA GLN A 39 7.09 -12.45 -1.00
C GLN A 39 5.57 -12.45 -0.86
N GLN A 40 5.01 -11.36 -0.34
CA GLN A 40 3.58 -11.20 -0.07
C GLN A 40 3.07 -9.90 -0.68
N SER A 41 1.77 -9.84 -0.90
CA SER A 41 1.10 -8.62 -1.37
C SER A 41 0.22 -8.05 -0.28
N ILE A 42 0.21 -6.73 -0.17
CA ILE A 42 -0.60 -5.97 0.79
C ILE A 42 -1.31 -4.83 0.08
N ARG A 43 -2.56 -4.61 0.44
CA ARG A 43 -3.41 -3.56 -0.10
C ARG A 43 -3.32 -2.35 0.82
N ILE A 44 -3.05 -1.18 0.28
CA ILE A 44 -3.02 0.08 0.99
C ILE A 44 -4.13 0.95 0.43
N ILE A 45 -5.03 1.42 1.27
CA ILE A 45 -6.20 2.21 0.84
C ILE A 45 -6.14 3.56 1.53
N TRP A 46 -6.04 4.62 0.74
CA TRP A 46 -6.24 6.00 1.18
C TRP A 46 -7.65 6.45 0.82
N MET A 47 -8.49 6.63 1.84
CA MET A 47 -9.86 7.09 1.66
C MET A 47 -9.89 8.62 1.56
N GLY A 48 -10.83 9.16 0.78
CA GLY A 48 -10.95 10.60 0.57
C GLY A 48 -9.94 11.17 -0.44
N ARG A 49 -9.00 10.36 -0.93
CA ARG A 49 -7.89 10.80 -1.80
C ARG A 49 -8.01 10.14 -3.17
N ARG A 50 -7.86 10.92 -4.24
CA ARG A 50 -7.72 10.40 -5.62
C ARG A 50 -6.27 10.27 -6.08
N ARG A 51 -5.35 10.90 -5.34
CA ARG A 51 -3.91 10.88 -5.56
C ARG A 51 -3.22 10.93 -4.21
N VAL A 52 -2.11 10.20 -4.10
CA VAL A 52 -1.23 10.24 -2.94
C VAL A 52 0.17 10.60 -3.45
N PRO A 53 0.73 11.75 -3.04
CA PRO A 53 2.00 12.24 -3.59
C PRO A 53 3.13 11.22 -3.46
N GLY A 54 3.81 10.96 -4.58
CA GLY A 54 4.95 10.04 -4.65
C GLY A 54 4.62 8.56 -4.41
N VAL A 55 3.34 8.18 -4.35
CA VAL A 55 2.93 6.77 -4.36
C VAL A 55 2.60 6.39 -5.79
N GLU A 56 3.59 5.83 -6.48
CA GLU A 56 3.54 5.46 -7.90
C GLU A 56 4.01 4.02 -8.08
N ALA A 57 3.64 3.38 -9.19
CA ALA A 57 4.12 2.02 -9.47
C ALA A 57 5.65 2.02 -9.63
N GLY A 58 6.30 1.02 -9.04
CA GLY A 58 7.75 0.91 -8.94
C GLY A 58 8.37 1.65 -7.74
N VAL A 59 7.62 2.51 -7.04
CA VAL A 59 8.15 3.22 -5.86
C VAL A 59 8.23 2.28 -4.66
N GLU A 60 9.38 2.29 -3.99
CA GLU A 60 9.56 1.68 -2.69
C GLU A 60 9.09 2.61 -1.57
N LEU A 61 8.16 2.11 -0.78
CA LEU A 61 7.55 2.82 0.35
C LEU A 61 7.75 2.03 1.63
N ARG A 62 8.06 2.74 2.71
CA ARG A 62 7.83 2.27 4.07
C ARG A 62 6.45 2.76 4.50
N PHE A 63 5.64 1.87 5.05
CA PHE A 63 4.36 2.29 5.61
C PHE A 63 4.08 1.62 6.95
N GLU A 64 3.41 2.37 7.82
CA GLU A 64 3.10 1.99 9.18
C GLU A 64 1.61 2.22 9.46
N GLY A 65 0.96 1.19 9.97
CA GLY A 65 -0.47 1.23 10.21
C GLY A 65 -1.04 -0.06 10.78
N MET A 66 -2.36 -0.09 10.90
CA MET A 66 -3.08 -1.29 11.32
C MET A 66 -3.39 -2.15 10.09
N VAL A 67 -2.87 -3.38 10.06
CA VAL A 67 -3.25 -4.37 9.06
C VAL A 67 -4.50 -5.11 9.51
N SER A 68 -5.39 -5.38 8.56
CA SER A 68 -6.55 -6.25 8.72
C SER A 68 -6.77 -7.05 7.45
N ARG A 69 -7.35 -8.25 7.55
CA ARG A 69 -7.75 -9.03 6.36
C ARG A 69 -9.11 -8.58 5.85
N VAL A 70 -9.16 -8.18 4.58
CA VAL A 70 -10.38 -7.83 3.85
C VAL A 70 -10.43 -8.74 2.63
N GLU A 71 -11.46 -9.58 2.53
CA GLU A 71 -11.57 -10.59 1.45
C GLU A 71 -10.32 -11.48 1.33
N GLY A 72 -9.71 -11.83 2.47
CA GLY A 72 -8.47 -12.62 2.52
C GLY A 72 -7.19 -11.83 2.23
N VAL A 73 -7.28 -10.58 1.79
CA VAL A 73 -6.13 -9.73 1.46
C VAL A 73 -5.72 -8.87 2.66
N PRO A 74 -4.44 -8.88 3.09
CA PRO A 74 -3.97 -7.98 4.12
C PRO A 74 -4.09 -6.54 3.60
N THR A 75 -4.80 -5.71 4.35
CA THR A 75 -5.21 -4.37 3.95
C THR A 75 -4.89 -3.39 5.07
N VAL A 76 -4.35 -2.24 4.70
CA VAL A 76 -4.03 -1.13 5.61
C VAL A 76 -4.75 0.12 5.12
N TYR A 77 -5.46 0.79 6.03
CA TYR A 77 -6.20 2.00 5.72
C TYR A 77 -5.44 3.23 6.22
N ASN A 78 -5.35 4.26 5.37
CA ASN A 78 -4.71 5.54 5.65
C ASN A 78 -3.40 5.42 6.46
N PRO A 79 -2.43 4.58 6.05
CA PRO A 79 -1.21 4.46 6.82
C PRO A 79 -0.38 5.74 6.74
N ARG A 80 0.47 5.91 7.74
CA ARG A 80 1.64 6.78 7.59
C ARG A 80 2.58 6.11 6.60
N TYR A 81 3.11 6.86 5.64
CA TYR A 81 4.04 6.36 4.65
C TYR A 81 5.22 7.30 4.49
N GLU A 82 6.35 6.72 4.06
CA GLU A 82 7.59 7.40 3.73
C GLU A 82 8.11 6.81 2.43
N ILE A 83 8.57 7.67 1.51
CA ILE A 83 9.16 7.25 0.25
C ILE A 83 10.62 6.90 0.51
N ILE A 84 11.01 5.67 0.22
CA ILE A 84 12.37 5.16 0.46
C ILE A 84 13.20 5.21 -0.81
N GLY A 85 12.61 4.81 -1.93
CA GLY A 85 13.26 4.83 -3.23
C GLY A 85 12.22 5.01 -4.33
N ARG A 86 12.55 5.79 -5.34
CA ARG A 86 11.79 5.79 -6.60
C ARG A 86 12.47 4.80 -7.54
N PRO A 87 11.75 4.19 -8.48
CA PRO A 87 12.43 3.51 -9.58
C PRO A 87 13.19 4.60 -10.32
N GLU A 88 14.48 4.73 -10.05
CA GLU A 88 15.35 5.61 -10.83
C GLU A 88 15.31 5.09 -12.27
N GLU A 89 14.93 5.95 -13.20
CA GLU A 89 15.05 5.75 -14.65
C GLU A 89 16.48 5.28 -14.94
N ASN A 90 16.64 3.98 -15.25
CA ASN A 90 17.89 3.44 -15.80
C ASN A 90 17.94 3.75 -17.29
#